data_AF-A0A1Z9UI27-F1
#
_entry.id   AF-A0A1Z9UI27-F1
#
_cell.length_a   1.000
_cell.length_b   1.000
_cell.length_c   1.000
_cell.angle_alpha   90.00
_cell.angle_beta   90.00
_cell.angle_gamma   90.00
#
_symmetry.space_group_name_H-M   'P 1'
#
loop_
_entity.id
_entity.type
_entity.pdbx_description
1 polymer ?
#
loop_
_entity_poly.entity_id
_entity_poly.type
_entity_poly.pdbx_seq_one_letter_code
_entity_poly.pdbx_strand_id
1 'polypeptide(L)'
;MNIGILALAIVLIPTGRWFWRAWKVDIPSSPYLFQMSWAAGLALGLLTHQGGAESTAANWAIGLALVLLYLSFTGAQKVSTSAIRVGNKIPYFEGIDSDGNSFSSDTLENKRIIIKFFRAHW
;
A
#
# COMPACT_ATOMS: atom_id res chain seq x y z
N MET A 1 4.03 33.43 -2.50
CA MET A 1 4.19 32.07 -1.92
C MET A 1 5.14 31.30 -2.82
N ASN A 2 6.21 30.71 -2.29
CA ASN A 2 7.17 29.95 -3.10
C ASN A 2 6.47 28.68 -3.63
N ILE A 3 6.34 28.57 -4.96
CA ILE A 3 5.63 27.46 -5.63
C ILE A 3 6.24 26.11 -5.22
N GLY A 4 7.55 26.04 -5.01
CA GLY A 4 8.21 24.82 -4.53
C GLY A 4 7.78 24.40 -3.12
N ILE A 5 7.52 25.35 -2.22
CA ILE A 5 7.01 25.04 -0.87
C ILE A 5 5.56 24.56 -0.95
N LEU A 6 4.75 25.18 -1.80
CA LEU A 6 3.38 24.74 -2.05
C LEU A 6 3.33 23.33 -2.63
N ALA A 7 4.19 23.05 -3.63
CA ALA A 7 4.34 21.73 -4.23
C ALA A 7 4.69 20.68 -3.16
N LEU A 8 5.67 20.99 -2.31
CA LEU A 8 6.06 20.09 -1.22
C LEU A 8 4.95 19.87 -0.20
N ALA A 9 4.20 20.92 0.17
CA ALA A 9 3.07 20.81 1.09
C ALA A 9 1.95 19.91 0.52
N ILE A 10 1.66 20.04 -0.78
CA ILE A 10 0.69 19.21 -1.50
C ILE A 10 1.12 17.74 -1.55
N VAL A 11 2.42 17.45 -1.51
CA VAL A 11 2.92 16.06 -1.38
C VAL A 11 2.87 15.58 0.06
N LEU A 12 3.37 16.35 1.02
CA LEU A 12 3.55 15.91 2.40
C LEU A 12 2.23 15.75 3.16
N ILE A 13 1.26 16.66 2.98
CA ILE A 13 0.00 16.62 3.73
C ILE A 13 -0.79 15.34 3.42
N PRO A 14 -1.07 14.97 2.14
CA PRO A 14 -1.71 13.71 1.81
C PRO A 14 -0.88 12.51 2.24
N THR A 15 0.45 12.57 2.14
CA THR A 15 1.33 11.48 2.59
C THR A 15 1.20 11.23 4.09
N GLY A 16 1.22 12.28 4.92
CA GLY A 16 0.98 12.16 6.36
C GLY A 16 -0.40 11.58 6.65
N ARG A 17 -1.44 12.01 5.93
CA ARG A 17 -2.79 11.44 6.07
C ARG A 17 -2.86 9.97 5.64
N TRP A 18 -2.13 9.57 4.59
CA TRP A 18 -2.04 8.19 4.13
C TRP A 18 -1.46 7.30 5.22
N PHE A 19 -0.30 7.66 5.78
CA PHE A 19 0.34 6.89 6.85
C PHE A 19 -0.50 6.84 8.13
N TRP A 20 -1.14 7.95 8.50
CA TRP A 20 -2.08 7.96 9.63
C TRP A 20 -3.26 7.01 9.43
N ARG A 21 -3.82 6.96 8.21
CA ARG A 21 -4.87 5.99 7.86
C ARG A 21 -4.37 4.56 7.86
N ALA A 22 -3.15 4.32 7.40
CA ALA A 22 -2.53 3.00 7.45
C ALA A 22 -2.36 2.52 8.89
N TRP A 23 -1.94 3.38 9.83
CA TRP A 23 -1.89 3.05 11.25
C TRP A 23 -3.27 2.76 11.86
N LYS A 24 -4.31 3.42 11.38
CA LYS A 24 -5.69 3.13 11.78
C LYS A 24 -6.31 1.93 11.08
N VAL A 25 -5.59 1.27 10.17
CA VAL A 25 -6.10 0.17 9.34
C VAL A 25 -7.36 0.59 8.56
N ASP A 26 -7.39 1.85 8.13
CA ASP A 26 -8.49 2.49 7.40
C ASP A 26 -7.99 3.10 6.08
N ILE A 27 -7.24 2.29 5.31
CA ILE A 27 -6.80 2.69 3.97
C ILE A 27 -8.02 2.65 3.04
N PRO A 28 -8.32 3.73 2.31
CA PRO A 28 -9.48 3.76 1.43
C PRO A 28 -9.35 2.71 0.34
N SER A 29 -10.49 2.16 -0.08
CA SER A 29 -10.56 1.16 -1.15
C SER A 29 -9.99 1.66 -2.48
N SER A 30 -9.94 2.98 -2.68
CA SER A 30 -9.33 3.61 -3.84
C SER A 30 -8.24 4.63 -3.42
N PRO A 31 -7.02 4.52 -3.99
CA PRO A 31 -5.93 5.47 -3.71
C PRO A 31 -5.98 6.74 -4.57
N TYR A 32 -6.95 6.90 -5.47
CA TYR A 32 -6.91 7.94 -6.51
C TYR A 32 -6.76 9.36 -5.97
N LEU A 33 -7.41 9.71 -4.86
CA LEU A 33 -7.28 11.05 -4.26
C LEU A 33 -5.84 11.38 -3.83
N PHE A 34 -5.12 10.39 -3.31
CA PHE A 34 -3.72 10.55 -2.90
C PHE A 34 -2.82 10.64 -4.14
N GLN A 35 -3.04 9.76 -5.11
CA GLN A 35 -2.31 9.77 -6.39
C GLN A 35 -2.47 11.10 -7.12
N MET A 36 -3.69 11.64 -7.20
CA MET A 36 -3.95 12.95 -7.80
C MET A 36 -3.22 14.08 -7.07
N SER A 37 -3.19 14.03 -5.73
CA SER A 37 -2.49 15.03 -4.94
C SER A 37 -0.97 14.97 -5.16
N TRP A 38 -0.38 13.77 -5.18
CA TRP A 38 1.05 13.60 -5.48
C TRP A 38 1.38 14.02 -6.92
N ALA A 39 0.53 13.68 -7.90
CA ALA A 39 0.69 14.12 -9.29
C ALA A 39 0.60 15.66 -9.42
N ALA A 40 -0.29 16.30 -8.69
CA ALA A 40 -0.37 17.76 -8.64
C ALA A 40 0.90 18.39 -8.01
N GLY A 41 1.40 17.81 -6.92
CA GLY A 41 2.66 18.22 -6.30
C GLY A 41 3.86 18.06 -7.24
N LEU A 42 3.92 16.96 -8.00
CA LEU A 42 4.93 16.72 -9.03
C LEU A 42 4.88 17.80 -10.12
N ALA A 43 3.69 18.07 -10.67
CA ALA A 43 3.51 19.07 -11.72
C ALA A 43 3.94 20.48 -11.27
N LEU A 44 3.54 20.89 -10.06
CA LEU A 44 3.94 22.17 -9.48
C LEU A 44 5.44 22.24 -9.20
N GLY A 45 6.05 21.14 -8.74
CA GLY A 45 7.50 21.04 -8.58
C GLY A 45 8.22 21.29 -9.89
N LEU A 46 7.81 20.60 -10.97
CA LEU A 46 8.40 20.77 -12.31
C LEU A 46 8.21 22.19 -12.86
N LEU A 47 7.04 22.80 -12.67
CA LEU A 47 6.76 24.18 -13.11
C LEU A 47 7.67 25.21 -12.42
N THR A 48 8.13 24.94 -11.20
CA THR A 48 9.04 25.84 -10.48
C THR A 48 10.38 26.01 -11.21
N HIS A 49 10.85 24.97 -11.90
CA HIS A 49 12.14 24.99 -12.62
C HIS A 49 12.08 25.64 -14.00
N GLN A 50 10.88 25.81 -14.59
CA GLN A 50 10.75 26.41 -15.93
C GLN A 50 11.11 27.90 -15.96
N GLY A 51 11.08 28.58 -14.81
CA GLY A 51 11.48 29.98 -14.66
C GLY A 51 12.95 30.20 -14.26
N GLY A 52 13.78 29.15 -14.24
CA GLY A 52 15.19 29.23 -13.81
C GLY A 52 15.39 29.39 -12.29
N ALA A 53 14.32 29.27 -11.50
CA ALA A 53 14.40 29.32 -10.04
C ALA A 53 14.83 27.97 -9.48
N GLU A 54 15.98 27.94 -8.80
CA GLU A 54 16.37 26.78 -7.99
C GLU A 54 15.54 26.74 -6.70
N SER A 55 14.94 25.60 -6.40
CA SER A 55 14.15 25.41 -5.20
C SER A 55 14.36 24.00 -4.65
N THR A 56 15.08 23.91 -3.53
CA THR A 56 15.28 22.64 -2.81
C THR A 56 13.96 21.98 -2.45
N ALA A 57 12.94 22.77 -2.10
CA ALA A 57 11.60 22.26 -1.80
C ALA A 57 10.93 21.62 -3.03
N ALA A 58 11.10 22.20 -4.22
CA ALA A 58 10.59 21.63 -5.46
C ALA A 58 11.28 20.29 -5.79
N ASN A 59 12.60 20.20 -5.62
CA ASN A 59 13.35 18.96 -5.82
C ASN A 59 12.82 17.82 -4.92
N TRP A 60 12.58 18.11 -3.63
CA TRP A 60 11.98 17.14 -2.71
C TRP A 60 10.55 16.76 -3.11
N ALA A 61 9.73 17.72 -3.52
CA ALA A 61 8.36 17.46 -3.97
C ALA A 61 8.35 16.50 -5.18
N ILE A 62 9.22 16.73 -6.16
CA ILE A 62 9.39 15.87 -7.35
C ILE A 62 9.81 14.46 -6.93
N GLY A 63 10.90 14.33 -6.17
CA GLY A 63 11.46 13.03 -5.78
C GLY A 63 10.46 12.21 -4.97
N LEU A 64 9.82 12.81 -3.96
CA LEU A 64 8.84 12.13 -3.12
C LEU A 64 7.60 11.74 -3.92
N ALA A 65 7.05 12.64 -4.74
CA ALA A 65 5.87 12.34 -5.54
C ALA A 65 6.12 11.17 -6.50
N LEU A 66 7.28 11.12 -7.16
CA LEU A 66 7.63 10.03 -8.07
C LEU A 66 7.70 8.68 -7.33
N VAL A 67 8.39 8.64 -6.18
CA VAL A 67 8.47 7.41 -5.37
C VAL A 67 7.09 6.97 -4.89
N LEU A 68 6.27 7.89 -4.38
CA LEU A 68 4.94 7.58 -3.86
C LEU A 68 3.98 7.10 -4.96
N LEU A 69 4.02 7.72 -6.14
CA LEU A 69 3.25 7.28 -7.30
C LEU A 69 3.70 5.89 -7.75
N TYR A 70 5.01 5.68 -7.90
CA TYR A 70 5.57 4.37 -8.27
C TYR A 70 5.11 3.26 -7.32
N LEU A 71 5.28 3.48 -6.01
CA LEU A 71 4.86 2.51 -4.99
C LEU A 71 3.35 2.29 -5.00
N SER A 72 2.56 3.34 -5.23
CA SER A 72 1.10 3.22 -5.27
C SER A 72 0.60 2.40 -6.46
N PHE A 73 1.22 2.53 -7.63
CA PHE A 73 0.84 1.76 -8.82
C PHE A 73 1.37 0.33 -8.82
N THR A 74 2.52 0.09 -8.20
CA THR A 74 3.16 -1.25 -8.17
C THR A 74 2.83 -2.06 -6.92
N GLY A 75 2.35 -1.42 -5.85
CA GLY A 75 2.12 -2.05 -4.56
C GLY A 75 0.81 -2.85 -4.43
N ALA A 76 -0.03 -2.86 -5.46
CA ALA A 76 -1.30 -3.59 -5.42
C ALA A 76 -1.04 -5.10 -5.30
N GLN A 77 -1.37 -5.68 -4.14
CA GLN A 77 -1.41 -7.13 -3.98
C GLN A 77 -2.60 -7.67 -4.76
N LYS A 78 -2.32 -8.48 -5.78
CA LYS A 78 -3.37 -9.19 -6.54
C LYS A 78 -3.92 -10.30 -5.64
N VAL A 79 -5.03 -10.02 -4.95
CA VAL A 79 -5.81 -11.07 -4.28
C VAL A 79 -6.46 -11.91 -5.38
N SER A 80 -6.19 -13.21 -5.38
CA SER A 80 -6.79 -14.15 -6.32
C SER A 80 -8.33 -14.09 -6.22
N THR A 81 -9.01 -14.22 -7.35
CA THR A 81 -10.49 -14.27 -7.41
C THR A 81 -11.07 -15.49 -6.67
N SER A 82 -10.23 -16.48 -6.35
CA SER A 82 -10.55 -17.68 -5.57
C SER A 82 -10.54 -17.45 -4.05
N ALA A 83 -10.95 -16.28 -3.58
CA ALA A 83 -10.97 -15.97 -2.14
C ALA A 83 -12.00 -16.83 -1.40
N ILE A 84 -11.62 -17.36 -0.23
CA ILE A 84 -12.51 -18.12 0.66
C ILE A 84 -13.63 -17.20 1.14
N ARG A 85 -14.87 -17.66 1.07
CA ARG A 85 -16.06 -16.95 1.54
C ARG A 85 -16.76 -17.73 2.66
N VAL A 86 -17.52 -17.02 3.49
CA VAL A 86 -18.37 -17.64 4.51
C VAL A 86 -19.35 -18.60 3.83
N GLY A 87 -19.42 -19.84 4.32
CA GLY A 87 -20.24 -20.90 3.74
C GLY A 87 -19.51 -21.82 2.75
N ASN A 88 -18.31 -21.44 2.27
CA ASN A 88 -17.50 -22.35 1.46
C ASN A 88 -16.98 -23.52 2.30
N LYS A 89 -16.89 -24.71 1.68
CA LYS A 89 -16.07 -25.79 2.23
C LYS A 89 -14.61 -25.32 2.25
N ILE A 90 -13.89 -25.64 3.33
CA ILE A 90 -12.45 -25.37 3.44
C ILE A 90 -11.76 -26.05 2.24
N PRO A 91 -10.91 -25.34 1.48
CA PRO A 91 -10.19 -25.95 0.37
C PRO A 91 -9.19 -26.98 0.89
N TYR A 92 -8.85 -27.96 0.06
CA TYR A 92 -7.77 -28.89 0.40
C TYR A 92 -6.45 -28.12 0.48
N PHE A 93 -5.67 -28.34 1.56
CA PHE A 93 -4.30 -27.88 1.67
C PHE A 93 -3.46 -28.87 2.49
N GLU A 94 -2.19 -28.99 2.12
CA GLU A 94 -1.22 -29.85 2.78
C GLU A 94 0.07 -29.08 3.05
N GLY A 95 0.86 -29.58 3.99
CA GLY A 95 2.13 -28.97 4.37
C GLY A 95 2.86 -29.80 5.40
N ILE A 96 3.96 -29.24 5.92
CA ILE A 96 4.71 -29.81 7.03
C ILE A 96 4.41 -28.98 8.27
N ASP A 97 4.09 -29.64 9.37
CA ASP A 97 3.86 -28.97 10.65
C ASP A 97 5.17 -28.58 11.37
N SER A 98 5.06 -27.99 12.56
CA SER A 98 6.22 -27.57 13.34
C SER A 98 7.12 -28.72 13.81
N ASP A 99 6.57 -29.94 13.87
CA ASP A 99 7.24 -31.13 14.35
C ASP A 99 7.83 -31.97 13.20
N GLY A 100 7.69 -31.49 11.95
CA GLY A 100 8.19 -32.16 10.75
C GLY A 100 7.24 -33.22 10.19
N ASN A 101 6.02 -33.35 10.72
CA ASN A 101 5.04 -34.31 10.24
C ASN A 101 4.26 -33.76 9.05
N SER A 102 3.80 -34.67 8.19
CA SER A 102 2.88 -34.32 7.12
C SER A 102 1.52 -33.93 7.69
N PHE A 103 1.03 -32.77 7.29
CA PHE A 103 -0.26 -32.23 7.65
C PHE A 103 -1.15 -32.14 6.41
N SER A 104 -2.41 -32.58 6.54
CA SER A 104 -3.46 -32.35 5.54
C SER A 104 -4.70 -31.76 6.20
N SER A 105 -5.36 -30.84 5.49
CA SER A 105 -6.63 -30.25 5.89
C SER A 105 -7.73 -31.26 6.16
N ASP A 106 -7.65 -32.47 5.59
CA ASP A 106 -8.63 -33.54 5.82
C ASP A 106 -8.64 -33.99 7.30
N THR A 107 -7.51 -33.86 8.00
CA THR A 107 -7.41 -34.14 9.44
C THR A 107 -8.22 -33.18 10.32
N LEU A 108 -8.72 -32.08 9.74
CA LEU A 108 -9.53 -31.07 10.39
C LEU A 108 -11.04 -31.33 10.26
N GLU A 109 -11.45 -32.39 9.55
CA GLU A 109 -12.87 -32.69 9.35
C GLU A 109 -13.63 -32.83 10.68
N ASN A 110 -14.83 -32.25 10.75
CA ASN A 110 -15.68 -32.18 11.95
C ASN A 110 -15.08 -31.44 13.17
N LYS A 111 -13.98 -30.70 13.00
CA LYS A 111 -13.41 -29.85 14.06
C LYS A 111 -13.72 -28.38 13.81
N ARG A 112 -14.01 -27.63 14.88
CA ARG A 112 -14.01 -26.15 14.83
C ARG A 112 -12.57 -25.68 14.93
N ILE A 113 -12.11 -24.94 13.93
CA ILE A 113 -10.73 -24.49 13.81
C ILE A 113 -10.68 -22.97 13.65
N ILE A 114 -9.52 -22.39 13.96
CA ILE A 114 -9.16 -21.02 13.61
C ILE A 114 -7.92 -21.11 12.75
N ILE A 115 -8.01 -20.68 11.50
CA ILE A 115 -6.86 -20.58 10.60
C ILE A 115 -6.32 -19.15 10.69
N LYS A 116 -5.03 -19.02 11.02
CA LYS A 116 -4.35 -17.72 11.10
C LYS A 116 -3.21 -17.70 10.09
N PHE A 117 -3.28 -16.76 9.15
CA PHE A 117 -2.23 -16.55 8.15
C PHE A 117 -1.19 -15.56 8.67
N PHE A 118 0.08 -15.91 8.50
CA PHE A 118 1.21 -15.04 8.78
C PHE A 118 1.97 -14.77 7.49
N ARG A 119 2.43 -13.54 7.28
CA ARG A 119 3.19 -13.16 6.08
C ARG A 119 4.65 -13.65 6.13
N ALA A 120 5.18 -13.86 7.33
CA ALA A 120 6.50 -14.42 7.60
C ALA A 120 6.53 -14.97 9.04
N HIS A 121 7.34 -16.01 9.26
CA HIS A 121 7.77 -16.42 10.59
C HIS A 121 9.14 -15.78 10.83
N TRP A 122 9.26 -14.99 11.88
CA TRP A 122 10.47 -14.28 12.30
C TRP A 122 10.82 -14.75 13.70
#